data_AF-U5NB12-F1
#
_entry.id   AF-U5NB12-F1
#
_cell.length_a   1.000
_cell.length_b   1.000
_cell.length_c   1.000
_cell.angle_alpha   90.00
_cell.angle_beta   90.00
_cell.angle_gamma   90.00
#
_symmetry.space_group_name_H-M   'P 1'
#
loop_
_entity.id
_entity.type
_entity.pdbx_description
1 polymer ?
#
loop_
_entity_poly.entity_id
_entity_poly.type
_entity_poly.pdbx_seq_one_letter_code
_entity_poly.pdbx_strand_id
1 'polypeptide(L)'
;MEPPRKTYLHHIPQWQAAGYWVELIFLRLANADEAVARVALRVKQGGHNIPEMVIRRRFDAGLHHFTHHYSRLVNAWALYDNSGELPQLLDWSER
;
A
#
# COMPACT_ATOMS: atom_id res chain seq x y z
N MET A 1 19.01 -8.20 -10.76
CA MET A 1 17.92 -8.17 -9.76
C MET A 1 16.63 -8.41 -10.50
N GLU A 2 15.96 -9.54 -10.24
CA GLU A 2 14.66 -9.86 -10.83
C GLU A 2 13.59 -8.89 -10.30
N PRO A 3 12.72 -8.31 -11.14
CA PRO A 3 11.67 -7.43 -10.66
C PRO A 3 10.74 -8.21 -9.72
N PRO A 4 10.28 -7.61 -8.60
CA PRO A 4 9.44 -8.31 -7.65
C PRO A 4 8.16 -8.81 -8.34
N ARG A 5 7.86 -10.11 -8.21
CA ARG A 5 6.60 -10.67 -8.71
C ARG A 5 5.44 -9.91 -8.08
N LYS A 6 4.56 -9.36 -8.90
CA LYS A 6 3.33 -8.70 -8.46
C LYS A 6 2.27 -9.77 -8.15
N THR A 7 2.57 -10.62 -7.17
CA THR A 7 1.84 -11.87 -6.89
C THR A 7 0.34 -11.66 -6.72
N TYR A 8 -0.07 -10.62 -5.99
CA TYR A 8 -1.49 -10.34 -5.76
C TYR A 8 -2.25 -9.90 -7.02
N LEU A 9 -1.61 -9.27 -8.00
CA LEU A 9 -2.28 -8.91 -9.25
C LEU A 9 -2.80 -10.13 -10.00
N HIS A 10 -2.16 -11.29 -9.84
CA HIS A 10 -2.61 -12.54 -10.44
C HIS A 10 -3.70 -13.24 -9.61
N HIS A 11 -3.72 -13.03 -8.29
CA HIS A 11 -4.69 -13.68 -7.41
C HIS A 11 -6.04 -12.95 -7.35
N ILE A 12 -6.05 -11.62 -7.46
CA ILE A 12 -7.29 -10.83 -7.39
C ILE A 12 -8.35 -11.34 -8.38
N PRO A 13 -8.05 -11.54 -9.69
CA PRO A 13 -9.03 -12.08 -10.62
C PRO A 13 -9.47 -13.51 -10.30
N GLN A 14 -8.58 -14.32 -9.72
CA GLN A 14 -8.91 -15.71 -9.34
C GLN A 14 -9.89 -15.74 -8.16
N TRP A 15 -9.69 -14.86 -7.18
CA TRP A 15 -10.61 -14.72 -6.05
C TRP A 15 -11.98 -14.21 -6.50
N GLN A 16 -12.01 -13.21 -7.38
CA GLN A 16 -13.24 -12.70 -7.96
C GLN A 16 -13.98 -13.78 -8.76
N ALA A 17 -13.26 -14.57 -9.57
CA ALA A 17 -13.84 -15.69 -10.31
C ALA A 17 -14.38 -16.81 -9.39
N ALA A 18 -13.81 -16.95 -8.18
CA ALA A 18 -14.31 -17.86 -7.16
C ALA A 18 -15.50 -17.29 -6.34
N GLY A 19 -15.98 -16.09 -6.66
CA GLY A 19 -17.12 -15.45 -6.02
C GLY A 19 -16.79 -14.58 -4.80
N TYR A 20 -15.50 -14.31 -4.54
CA TYR A 20 -15.10 -13.39 -3.47
C TYR A 20 -15.22 -11.92 -3.91
N TRP A 21 -15.64 -11.10 -2.96
CA TRP A 21 -15.51 -9.65 -3.03
C TRP A 21 -14.12 -9.23 -2.52
N VAL A 22 -13.34 -8.57 -3.36
CA VAL A 22 -11.99 -8.11 -3.01
C VAL A 22 -12.01 -6.60 -2.79
N GLU A 23 -11.72 -6.18 -1.57
CA GLU A 23 -11.58 -4.78 -1.19
C GLU A 23 -10.12 -4.44 -0.84
N LEU A 24 -9.65 -3.26 -1.23
CA LEU A 24 -8.33 -2.74 -0.91
C LEU A 24 -8.39 -1.43 -0.12
N ILE A 25 -7.86 -1.47 1.09
CA ILE A 25 -7.57 -0.26 1.88
C ILE A 25 -6.11 0.14 1.68
N PHE A 26 -5.88 1.31 1.08
CA PHE A 26 -4.54 1.86 0.88
C PHE A 26 -4.28 3.02 1.84
N LEU A 27 -3.23 2.89 2.66
CA LEU A 27 -2.80 3.93 3.59
C LEU A 27 -1.56 4.63 3.02
N ARG A 28 -1.68 5.94 2.74
CA ARG A 28 -0.54 6.77 2.35
C ARG A 28 -0.10 7.67 3.50
N LEU A 29 1.14 8.14 3.42
CA LEU A 29 1.67 9.20 4.27
C LEU A 29 1.90 10.45 3.41
N ALA A 30 2.22 11.57 4.07
CA ALA A 30 2.46 12.83 3.38
C ALA A 30 3.71 12.75 2.49
N ASN A 31 4.77 12.11 2.97
CA ASN A 31 6.04 11.99 2.27
C ASN A 31 6.87 10.76 2.75
N ALA A 32 7.96 10.49 2.05
CA ALA A 32 8.83 9.36 2.35
C ALA A 32 9.65 9.54 3.65
N ASP A 33 9.95 10.78 4.06
CA ASP A 33 10.68 11.05 5.31
C ASP A 33 9.86 10.59 6.52
N GLU A 34 8.54 10.78 6.47
CA GLU A 34 7.63 10.29 7.50
C GLU A 34 7.64 8.75 7.57
N ALA A 35 7.68 8.07 6.42
CA ALA A 35 7.82 6.61 6.38
C ALA A 35 9.13 6.15 7.03
N VAL A 36 10.23 6.84 6.76
CA VAL A 36 11.55 6.57 7.37
C VAL A 36 11.50 6.78 8.88
N ALA A 37 10.94 7.90 9.35
CA ALA A 37 10.80 8.20 10.77
C ALA A 37 9.95 7.14 11.49
N ARG A 38 8.84 6.69 10.88
CA ARG A 38 7.98 5.63 11.45
C ARG A 38 8.66 4.27 11.49
N VAL A 39 9.55 3.94 10.56
CA VAL A 39 10.36 2.71 10.64
C VAL A 39 11.40 2.85 11.75
N ALA A 40 12.12 3.97 11.82
CA ALA A 40 13.11 4.22 12.86
C ALA A 40 12.50 4.12 14.27
N LEU A 41 11.29 4.65 14.48
CA LEU A 41 10.56 4.53 15.74
C LEU A 41 10.25 3.07 16.08
N ARG A 42 9.75 2.29 15.11
CA ARG A 42 9.45 0.86 15.32
C ARG A 42 10.71 0.05 15.61
N VAL A 43 11.83 0.37 14.98
CA VAL A 43 13.13 -0.27 15.28
C VAL A 43 13.56 0.00 16.72
N LYS A 44 13.40 1.24 17.22
CA LYS A 44 13.65 1.56 18.64
C LYS A 44 12.77 0.76 19.61
N GLN A 45 11.60 0.31 19.16
CA GLN A 45 10.66 -0.53 19.90
C GLN A 45 10.88 -2.04 19.69
N GLY A 46 11.99 -2.45 19.03
CA GLY A 46 12.33 -3.86 18.78
C GLY A 46 11.82 -4.42 17.44
N GLY A 47 11.31 -3.57 16.54
CA GLY A 47 10.88 -3.95 15.20
C GLY A 47 12.02 -4.20 14.21
N HIS A 48 11.68 -4.77 13.04
CA HIS A 48 12.65 -5.05 11.98
C HIS A 48 13.13 -3.77 11.27
N ASN A 49 14.44 -3.66 11.06
CA ASN A 49 15.05 -2.56 10.32
C ASN A 49 14.92 -2.76 8.81
N ILE A 50 14.50 -1.73 8.10
CA ILE A 50 14.46 -1.69 6.63
C ILE A 50 15.39 -0.56 6.18
N PRO A 51 16.33 -0.80 5.24
CA PRO A 51 17.20 0.25 4.73
C PRO A 51 16.39 1.42 4.15
N GLU A 52 16.81 2.65 4.43
CA GLU A 52 16.11 3.87 4.01
C GLU A 52 15.85 3.91 2.50
N MET A 53 16.85 3.57 1.68
CA MET A 53 16.71 3.51 0.23
C MET A 53 15.57 2.56 -0.21
N VAL A 54 15.37 1.46 0.51
CA VAL A 54 14.28 0.51 0.25
C VAL A 54 12.94 1.10 0.66
N ILE A 55 12.88 1.83 1.78
CA ILE A 55 11.67 2.53 2.24
C ILE A 55 11.22 3.54 1.19
N ARG A 56 12.11 4.44 0.76
CA ARG A 56 11.82 5.48 -0.24
C ARG A 56 11.36 4.88 -1.56
N ARG A 57 12.11 3.90 -2.09
CA ARG A 57 11.71 3.19 -3.33
C ARG A 57 10.32 2.55 -3.20
N ARG A 58 10.01 1.95 -2.06
CA ARG A 58 8.70 1.31 -1.82
C ARG A 58 7.57 2.32 -1.63
N PHE A 59 7.87 3.48 -1.06
CA PHE A 59 6.91 4.57 -0.92
C PHE A 59 6.37 4.99 -2.30
N ASP A 60 7.28 5.30 -3.24
CA ASP A 60 6.90 5.72 -4.59
C ASP A 60 6.25 4.58 -5.38
N ALA A 61 6.86 3.39 -5.36
CA ALA A 61 6.34 2.24 -6.10
C ALA A 61 4.97 1.77 -5.58
N GLY A 62 4.71 1.91 -4.28
CA GLY A 62 3.44 1.55 -3.65
C GLY A 62 2.28 2.37 -4.19
N LEU A 63 2.41 3.70 -4.21
CA LEU A 63 1.39 4.59 -4.74
C LEU A 63 1.18 4.36 -6.24
N HIS A 64 2.26 4.20 -7.00
CA HIS A 64 2.16 3.89 -8.43
C HIS A 64 1.41 2.57 -8.68
N HIS A 65 1.72 1.50 -7.92
CA HIS A 65 1.03 0.23 -8.07
C HIS A 65 -0.45 0.31 -7.67
N PHE A 66 -0.76 1.03 -6.61
CA PHE A 66 -2.15 1.29 -6.21
C PHE A 66 -2.92 1.96 -7.36
N THR A 67 -2.45 3.10 -7.84
CA THR A 67 -3.14 3.93 -8.85
C THR A 67 -3.27 3.25 -10.20
N HIS A 68 -2.24 2.54 -10.66
CA HIS A 68 -2.19 2.01 -12.03
C HIS A 68 -2.60 0.56 -12.16
N HIS A 69 -2.63 -0.21 -11.07
CA HIS A 69 -2.93 -1.64 -11.13
C HIS A 69 -4.04 -2.05 -10.16
N TYR A 70 -3.80 -1.91 -8.86
CA TYR A 70 -4.69 -2.52 -7.87
C TYR A 70 -6.08 -1.88 -7.83
N SER A 71 -6.17 -0.54 -7.81
CA SER A 71 -7.45 0.19 -7.82
C SER A 71 -8.33 -0.11 -9.04
N ARG A 72 -7.73 -0.66 -10.10
CA ARG A 72 -8.42 -1.04 -11.33
C ARG A 72 -8.93 -2.47 -11.32
N LEU A 73 -8.36 -3.33 -10.49
CA LEU A 73 -8.67 -4.77 -10.46
C LEU A 73 -9.62 -5.16 -9.34
N VAL A 74 -9.52 -4.54 -8.17
CA VAL A 74 -10.36 -4.87 -7.01
C VAL A 74 -11.80 -4.41 -7.21
N ASN A 75 -12.74 -4.99 -6.45
CA ASN A 75 -14.15 -4.61 -6.48
C ASN A 75 -14.37 -3.24 -5.82
N ALA A 76 -13.71 -3.01 -4.69
CA ALA A 76 -13.74 -1.74 -3.99
C ALA A 76 -12.34 -1.33 -3.51
N TRP A 77 -12.09 -0.03 -3.42
CA TRP A 77 -10.92 0.48 -2.75
C TRP A 77 -11.20 1.79 -2.02
N ALA A 78 -10.43 2.03 -0.96
CA ALA A 78 -10.42 3.29 -0.22
C ALA A 78 -8.97 3.73 0.03
N LEU A 79 -8.70 5.01 -0.26
CA LEU A 79 -7.42 5.67 -0.06
C LEU A 79 -7.51 6.58 1.16
N TYR A 80 -6.62 6.36 2.13
CA TYR A 80 -6.55 7.18 3.33
C TYR A 80 -5.21 7.91 3.45
N ASP A 81 -5.25 9.17 3.88
CA ASP A 81 -4.10 9.82 4.51
C ASP A 81 -3.97 9.31 5.94
N ASN A 82 -2.82 8.72 6.25
CA ASN A 82 -2.52 8.20 7.58
C ASN A 82 -1.38 8.98 8.25
N SER A 83 -1.13 10.22 7.84
CA SER A 83 -0.10 11.10 8.42
C SER A 83 -0.49 11.69 9.78
N GLY A 84 -1.79 11.90 10.02
CA GLY A 84 -2.33 12.40 11.28
C GLY A 84 -2.57 11.33 12.35
N GLU A 85 -3.21 11.72 13.45
CA GLU A 85 -3.58 10.81 14.55
C GLU A 85 -4.64 9.79 14.14
N LEU A 86 -5.55 10.18 13.25
CA LEU A 86 -6.59 9.32 12.70
C LEU A 86 -6.49 9.29 11.17
N PRO A 87 -6.69 8.12 10.53
CA PRO A 87 -6.74 8.03 9.08
C PRO A 87 -7.89 8.89 8.52
N GLN A 88 -7.59 9.72 7.53
CA GLN A 88 -8.58 10.53 6.82
C GLN A 88 -8.85 9.94 5.45
N LEU A 89 -10.11 9.67 5.14
CA LEU A 89 -10.50 9.18 3.81
C LEU A 89 -10.25 10.29 2.79
N LEU A 90 -9.43 10.00 1.77
CA LEU A 90 -9.12 10.92 0.69
C LEU A 90 -9.98 10.65 -0.54
N ASP A 91 -10.14 9.37 -0.89
CA ASP A 91 -10.85 8.94 -2.09
C ASP A 91 -11.29 7.48 -1.96
N TRP A 92 -12.32 7.09 -2.71
CA TRP A 92 -12.82 5.72 -2.73
C TRP A 92 -13.60 5.43 -4.00
N SER A 93 -13.70 4.15 -4.36
CA SER A 93 -14.55 3.69 -5.44
C SER A 93 -14.96 2.24 -5.23
N GLU A 94 -16.16 1.92 -5.69
CA GLU A 94 -16.75 0.59 -5.73
C GLU A 94 -17.33 0.33 -7.14
N ARG A 95 -17.30 -0.92 -7.59
CA ARG A 95 -17.81 -1.35 -8.90
C ARG A 95 -18.59 -2.65 -8.83
#